data_AF-A0A948KMI6-F1
#
_entry.id   AF-A0A948KMI6-F1
#
_cell.length_a   1.000
_cell.length_b   1.000
_cell.length_c   1.000
_cell.angle_alpha   90.00
_cell.angle_beta   90.00
_cell.angle_gamma   90.00
#
_symmetry.space_group_name_H-M   'P 1'
#
loop_
_entity.id
_entity.type
_entity.pdbx_description
1 polymer ?
#
loop_
_entity_poly.entity_id
_entity_poly.type
_entity_poly.pdbx_seq_one_letter_code
_entity_poly.pdbx_strand_id
1 'polypeptide(L)'
;MFNYLFFIASLLALVPLSANALEKNIFNFEGDVPGQWEIRDFDVANSTPEGLQISTTKDGRMTTRTEFRRSIEAIGLKFQTNQSMEAALVWKDPAIAGEGLVNFPFIIEGKEEVQVIDIDLSNSRFWTSHATEFGLAFPRGSNVILKELTFYNWNSFEKLWHGFVSFWTFDMFTSHSINFMWGPWLTFNPIARAVMHYKDPPIGHYGGWVWYILLCAVGLWCLWKWKHGRAALPFFFIGFLGLWLLFDLRMGAEMLSYVRNDWRDFILAEDGERSLRSHLTFPDVVEESLPYLENEPYYIFLGPPGETVFFSIMRYLTYPNLPIESGSRMQKAHMALIFGRDATQKEHGPLLAGAETVRSGSGSVIKEINEFSSIIRFEE
;
A
#
# COMPACT_ATOMS: atom_id res chain seq x y z
N MET A 1 8.41 47.42 -1.22
CA MET A 1 7.73 46.23 -0.65
C MET A 1 6.32 46.04 -1.22
N PHE A 2 5.53 47.10 -1.36
CA PHE A 2 4.15 47.06 -1.90
C PHE A 2 4.00 46.49 -3.34
N ASN A 3 4.95 46.77 -4.24
CA ASN A 3 4.87 46.32 -5.64
C ASN A 3 5.00 44.80 -5.84
N TYR A 4 5.69 44.09 -4.94
CA TYR A 4 5.87 42.64 -5.06
C TYR A 4 4.62 41.87 -4.61
N LEU A 5 3.97 42.34 -3.53
CA LEU A 5 2.70 41.80 -3.06
C LEU A 5 1.59 41.99 -4.09
N PHE A 6 1.55 43.17 -4.74
CA PHE A 6 0.57 43.45 -5.79
C PHE A 6 0.82 42.61 -7.05
N PHE A 7 2.08 42.39 -7.43
CA PHE A 7 2.45 41.52 -8.55
C PHE A 7 2.10 40.06 -8.28
N ILE A 8 2.42 39.53 -7.08
CA ILE A 8 2.05 38.16 -6.67
C ILE A 8 0.53 38.02 -6.59
N ALA A 9 -0.18 38.98 -6.00
CA ALA A 9 -1.64 38.96 -5.94
C ALA A 9 -2.28 39.02 -7.33
N SER A 10 -1.73 39.80 -8.25
CA SER A 10 -2.18 39.90 -9.63
C SER A 10 -1.87 38.61 -10.42
N LEU A 11 -0.71 37.99 -10.17
CA LEU A 11 -0.34 36.71 -10.77
C LEU A 11 -1.26 35.59 -10.29
N LEU A 12 -1.57 35.56 -8.98
CA LEU A 12 -2.51 34.63 -8.37
C LEU A 12 -3.95 34.85 -8.83
N ALA A 13 -4.37 36.11 -9.04
CA ALA A 13 -5.70 36.46 -9.55
C ALA A 13 -5.86 36.17 -11.05
N LEU A 14 -4.76 36.09 -11.81
CA LEU A 14 -4.73 35.70 -13.21
C LEU A 14 -4.74 34.17 -13.42
N VAL A 15 -4.60 33.36 -12.37
CA VAL A 15 -4.79 31.90 -12.45
C VAL A 15 -6.29 31.62 -12.38
N PRO A 16 -6.95 31.17 -13.46
CA PRO A 16 -8.37 30.86 -13.41
C PRO A 16 -8.58 29.61 -12.56
N LEU A 17 -8.93 29.81 -11.28
CA LEU A 17 -9.18 28.73 -10.31
C LEU A 17 -10.36 27.83 -10.74
N SER A 18 -11.29 28.33 -11.56
CA SER A 18 -12.47 27.61 -12.04
C SER A 18 -12.25 26.81 -13.34
N ALA A 19 -11.12 26.97 -14.04
CA ALA A 19 -10.80 26.21 -15.27
C ALA A 19 -9.84 25.03 -15.01
N ASN A 20 -9.45 24.82 -13.75
CA ASN A 20 -8.45 23.86 -13.30
C ASN A 20 -9.04 23.00 -12.18
N ALA A 21 -10.05 22.20 -12.51
CA ALA A 21 -10.58 21.16 -11.64
C ALA A 21 -10.20 19.77 -12.20
N LEU A 22 -10.16 18.78 -11.31
CA LEU A 22 -10.05 17.36 -11.62
C LEU A 22 -10.98 16.98 -12.78
N GLU A 23 -10.39 16.45 -13.85
CA GLU A 23 -11.15 15.90 -14.97
C GLU A 23 -11.37 14.40 -14.73
N LYS A 24 -12.64 13.99 -14.75
CA LYS A 24 -13.06 12.59 -14.67
C LYS A 24 -13.75 12.21 -15.97
N ASN A 25 -13.20 11.23 -16.67
CA ASN A 25 -13.91 10.56 -17.76
C ASN A 25 -14.47 9.26 -17.21
N ILE A 26 -15.80 9.15 -17.14
CA ILE A 26 -16.50 8.04 -16.49
C ILE A 26 -17.22 7.22 -17.56
N PHE A 27 -16.88 5.94 -17.63
CA PHE A 27 -17.63 4.94 -18.37
C PHE A 27 -18.50 4.19 -17.36
N ASN A 28 -19.77 4.57 -17.30
CA ASN A 28 -20.78 3.89 -16.51
C ASN A 28 -21.39 2.75 -17.33
N PHE A 29 -21.33 1.53 -16.81
CA PHE A 29 -21.86 0.31 -17.43
C PHE A 29 -23.21 -0.12 -16.84
N GLU A 30 -23.74 0.61 -15.87
CA GLU A 30 -25.10 0.39 -15.36
C GLU A 30 -26.12 0.77 -16.43
N GLY A 31 -26.92 -0.20 -16.88
CA GLY A 31 -27.88 0.00 -17.96
C GLY A 31 -27.27 -0.26 -19.34
N ASP A 32 -26.81 0.80 -20.01
CA ASP A 32 -26.25 0.72 -21.38
C ASP A 32 -24.72 0.76 -21.37
N VAL A 33 -24.09 -0.07 -22.21
CA VAL A 33 -22.63 -0.10 -22.36
C VAL A 33 -22.16 1.17 -23.10
N PRO A 34 -21.25 1.98 -22.51
CA PRO A 34 -20.81 3.23 -23.11
C PRO A 34 -19.75 2.99 -24.19
N GLY A 35 -19.87 3.68 -25.32
CA GLY A 35 -18.86 3.63 -26.39
C GLY A 35 -18.88 2.33 -27.21
N GLN A 36 -17.79 2.07 -27.92
CA GLN A 36 -17.60 0.84 -28.71
C GLN A 36 -16.49 -0.01 -28.09
N TRP A 37 -16.86 -1.22 -27.66
CA TRP A 37 -15.94 -2.18 -27.07
C TRP A 37 -15.71 -3.34 -28.02
N GLU A 38 -14.44 -3.60 -28.31
CA GLU A 38 -13.99 -4.78 -29.01
C GLU A 38 -13.72 -5.89 -27.99
N ILE A 39 -14.52 -6.94 -28.07
CA ILE A 39 -14.41 -8.11 -27.20
C ILE A 39 -13.65 -9.20 -27.97
N ARG A 40 -12.59 -9.73 -27.36
CA ARG A 40 -11.84 -10.88 -27.85
C ARG A 40 -11.82 -11.97 -26.80
N ASP A 41 -12.20 -13.17 -27.21
CA ASP A 41 -12.13 -14.39 -26.40
C ASP A 41 -12.97 -14.37 -25.10
N PHE A 42 -14.04 -13.56 -25.05
CA PHE A 42 -15.13 -13.72 -24.07
C PHE A 42 -16.28 -14.56 -24.66
N ASP A 43 -16.96 -15.31 -23.80
CA ASP A 43 -18.15 -16.06 -24.19
C ASP A 43 -19.43 -15.25 -23.99
N VAL A 44 -19.48 -14.45 -22.92
CA VAL A 44 -20.66 -13.61 -22.60
C VAL A 44 -20.20 -12.27 -22.02
N ALA A 45 -20.64 -11.19 -22.66
CA ALA A 45 -20.54 -9.82 -22.15
C ALA A 45 -21.92 -9.17 -22.32
N ASN A 46 -22.79 -9.34 -21.31
CA ASN A 46 -24.17 -8.89 -21.38
C ASN A 46 -24.36 -7.65 -20.49
N SER A 47 -24.99 -6.63 -21.05
CA SER A 47 -25.42 -5.48 -20.27
C SER A 47 -26.56 -5.88 -19.34
N THR A 48 -26.43 -5.55 -18.06
CA THR A 48 -27.47 -5.75 -17.05
C THR A 48 -27.78 -4.41 -16.37
N PRO A 49 -28.92 -4.28 -15.66
CA PRO A 49 -29.21 -3.08 -14.88
C PRO A 49 -28.15 -2.77 -13.81
N GLU A 50 -27.40 -3.78 -13.37
CA GLU A 50 -26.38 -3.66 -12.32
C GLU A 50 -24.97 -3.38 -12.86
N GLY A 51 -24.76 -3.47 -14.18
CA GLY A 51 -23.46 -3.33 -14.83
C GLY A 51 -23.27 -4.27 -16.03
N LEU A 52 -22.07 -4.24 -16.62
CA LEU A 52 -21.64 -5.19 -17.63
C LEU A 52 -21.22 -6.51 -16.97
N GLN A 53 -22.02 -7.56 -17.16
CA GLN A 53 -21.67 -8.90 -16.69
C GLN A 53 -20.73 -9.57 -17.69
N ILE A 54 -19.54 -9.92 -17.21
CA ILE A 54 -18.45 -10.54 -17.96
C ILE A 54 -18.24 -11.96 -17.44
N SER A 55 -18.46 -12.95 -18.32
CA SER A 55 -18.21 -14.35 -18.03
C SER A 55 -17.26 -14.95 -19.07
N THR A 56 -16.18 -15.59 -18.59
CA THR A 56 -15.10 -16.09 -19.45
C THR A 56 -14.89 -17.60 -19.30
N THR A 57 -14.85 -18.35 -20.41
CA THR A 57 -14.42 -19.77 -20.44
C THR A 57 -12.97 -19.95 -20.85
N LYS A 58 -12.36 -18.89 -21.39
CA LYS A 58 -10.93 -18.75 -21.73
C LYS A 58 -10.43 -17.40 -21.26
N ASP A 59 -9.12 -17.20 -21.25
CA ASP A 59 -8.56 -15.87 -21.02
C ASP A 59 -9.03 -14.94 -22.14
N GLY A 60 -9.59 -13.79 -21.77
CA GLY A 60 -10.18 -12.87 -22.72
C GLY A 60 -9.94 -11.42 -22.35
N ARG A 61 -10.25 -10.53 -23.29
CA ARG A 61 -10.09 -9.09 -23.09
C ARG A 61 -11.18 -8.30 -23.79
N MET A 62 -11.52 -7.16 -23.19
CA MET A 62 -12.31 -6.09 -23.80
C MET A 62 -11.44 -4.86 -23.93
N THR A 63 -11.36 -4.30 -25.12
CA THR A 63 -10.67 -3.03 -25.38
C THR A 63 -11.60 -2.03 -26.04
N THR A 64 -11.27 -0.76 -25.91
CA THR A 64 -11.96 0.33 -26.59
C THR A 64 -10.93 1.32 -27.12
N ARG A 65 -11.30 2.03 -28.19
CA ARG A 65 -10.51 3.13 -28.74
C ARG A 65 -11.08 4.43 -28.21
N THR A 66 -10.27 5.15 -27.45
CA THR A 66 -10.69 6.37 -26.77
C THR A 66 -9.66 7.45 -26.99
N GLU A 67 -10.12 8.62 -27.42
CA GLU A 67 -9.29 9.82 -27.49
C GLU A 67 -9.47 10.63 -26.21
N PHE A 68 -8.53 10.50 -25.29
CA PHE A 68 -8.51 11.32 -24.09
C PHE A 68 -7.98 12.72 -24.43
N ARG A 69 -8.73 13.75 -24.00
CA ARG A 69 -8.32 15.15 -24.19
C ARG A 69 -7.11 15.54 -23.34
N ARG A 70 -6.89 14.83 -22.24
CA ARG A 70 -5.81 15.04 -21.27
C ARG A 70 -5.15 13.73 -20.90
N SER A 71 -3.93 13.83 -20.39
CA SER A 71 -3.15 12.70 -19.89
C SER A 71 -3.84 12.00 -18.72
N ILE A 72 -4.09 10.70 -18.81
CA ILE A 72 -4.60 9.95 -17.64
C ILE A 72 -3.44 9.63 -16.69
N GLU A 73 -3.71 9.72 -15.40
CA GLU A 73 -2.73 9.50 -14.34
C GLU A 73 -3.10 8.37 -13.40
N ALA A 74 -4.40 8.09 -13.26
CA ALA A 74 -4.89 6.97 -12.48
C ALA A 74 -6.23 6.50 -13.03
N ILE A 75 -6.59 5.27 -12.68
CA ILE A 75 -7.83 4.63 -13.09
C ILE A 75 -8.53 4.07 -11.86
N GLY A 76 -9.81 4.38 -11.71
CA GLY A 76 -10.69 3.79 -10.71
C GLY A 76 -11.63 2.80 -11.38
N LEU A 77 -11.81 1.65 -10.76
CA LEU A 77 -12.67 0.58 -11.26
C LEU A 77 -13.67 0.20 -10.19
N LYS A 78 -14.95 0.04 -10.56
CA LYS A 78 -15.98 -0.51 -9.69
C LYS A 78 -16.43 -1.87 -10.19
N PHE A 79 -16.24 -2.90 -9.37
CA PHE A 79 -16.58 -4.28 -9.70
C PHE A 79 -17.40 -4.94 -8.60
N GLN A 80 -18.05 -6.04 -8.95
CA GLN A 80 -18.67 -6.97 -8.02
C GLN A 80 -18.40 -8.40 -8.48
N THR A 81 -17.85 -9.24 -7.59
CA THR A 81 -17.56 -10.65 -7.87
C THR A 81 -17.40 -11.45 -6.58
N ASN A 82 -17.88 -12.69 -6.56
CA ASN A 82 -17.72 -13.60 -5.42
C ASN A 82 -16.44 -14.44 -5.46
N GLN A 83 -15.57 -14.24 -6.46
CA GLN A 83 -14.35 -15.00 -6.65
C GLN A 83 -13.14 -14.07 -6.72
N SER A 84 -12.10 -14.39 -5.94
CA SER A 84 -10.82 -13.69 -6.05
C SER A 84 -10.12 -14.08 -7.36
N MET A 85 -9.63 -13.08 -8.10
CA MET A 85 -8.95 -13.31 -9.38
C MET A 85 -7.90 -12.23 -9.66
N GLU A 86 -6.92 -12.56 -10.49
CA GLU A 86 -5.97 -11.61 -11.05
C GLU A 86 -6.46 -11.13 -12.42
N ALA A 87 -6.91 -9.89 -12.50
CA ALA A 87 -7.26 -9.23 -13.74
C ALA A 87 -6.10 -8.35 -14.21
N ALA A 88 -6.17 -7.84 -15.45
CA ALA A 88 -5.16 -6.91 -15.94
C ALA A 88 -5.79 -5.71 -16.65
N LEU A 89 -5.24 -4.53 -16.41
CA LEU A 89 -5.42 -3.40 -17.31
C LEU A 89 -4.57 -3.65 -18.54
N VAL A 90 -5.14 -3.41 -19.71
CA VAL A 90 -4.41 -3.58 -20.98
C VAL A 90 -4.44 -2.29 -21.78
N TRP A 91 -3.31 -1.92 -22.39
CA TRP A 91 -3.28 -0.79 -23.31
C TRP A 91 -2.26 -0.99 -24.42
N LYS A 92 -2.44 -0.25 -25.51
CA LYS A 92 -1.47 -0.21 -26.60
C LYS A 92 -0.50 0.94 -26.40
N ASP A 93 0.78 0.61 -26.27
CA ASP A 93 1.86 1.59 -26.21
C ASP A 93 2.30 1.97 -27.64
N PRO A 94 2.18 3.24 -28.06
CA PRO A 94 2.62 3.69 -29.38
C PRO A 94 4.13 3.57 -29.63
N ALA A 95 4.95 3.53 -28.58
CA ALA A 95 6.41 3.41 -28.68
C ALA A 95 6.89 1.96 -28.89
N ILE A 96 6.07 0.97 -28.53
CA ILE A 96 6.37 -0.44 -28.78
C ILE A 96 5.91 -0.77 -30.19
N ALA A 97 6.86 -0.83 -31.13
CA ALA A 97 6.59 -1.22 -32.51
C ALA A 97 6.13 -2.69 -32.57
N GLY A 98 4.82 -2.92 -32.49
CA GLY A 98 4.18 -4.23 -32.55
C GLY A 98 2.67 -4.15 -32.25
N GLU A 99 1.94 -5.22 -32.51
CA GLU A 99 0.51 -5.34 -32.14
C GLU A 99 0.30 -5.70 -30.66
N GLY A 100 1.36 -5.70 -29.85
CA GLY A 100 1.32 -6.12 -28.45
C GLY A 100 0.58 -5.12 -27.56
N LEU A 101 -0.21 -5.65 -26.62
CA LEU A 101 -0.75 -4.88 -25.50
C LEU A 101 0.18 -5.03 -24.29
N VAL A 102 0.36 -3.93 -23.57
CA VAL A 102 0.99 -3.93 -22.25
C VAL A 102 -0.05 -4.33 -21.23
N ASN A 103 0.28 -5.30 -20.37
CA ASN A 103 -0.58 -5.77 -19.30
C ASN A 103 -0.09 -5.24 -17.95
N PHE A 104 -0.99 -4.68 -17.14
CA PHE A 104 -0.74 -4.30 -15.76
C PHE A 104 -1.68 -5.09 -14.85
N PRO A 105 -1.17 -6.13 -14.16
CA PRO A 105 -2.00 -7.00 -13.34
C PRO A 105 -2.46 -6.28 -12.06
N PHE A 106 -3.66 -6.61 -11.62
CA PHE A 106 -4.23 -6.21 -10.34
C PHE A 106 -5.15 -7.31 -9.80
N ILE A 107 -5.31 -7.36 -8.47
CA ILE A 107 -6.11 -8.38 -7.81
C ILE A 107 -7.51 -7.83 -7.54
N ILE A 108 -8.53 -8.61 -7.87
CA ILE A 108 -9.91 -8.39 -7.45
C ILE A 108 -10.19 -9.40 -6.34
N GLU A 109 -10.64 -8.93 -5.18
CA GLU A 109 -11.00 -9.82 -4.06
C GLU A 109 -12.40 -10.40 -4.30
N GLY A 110 -12.66 -11.63 -3.90
CA GLY A 110 -13.99 -12.24 -3.98
C GLY A 110 -14.91 -11.78 -2.86
N LYS A 111 -15.61 -10.65 -3.07
CA LYS A 111 -16.60 -10.09 -2.13
C LYS A 111 -17.92 -9.82 -2.84
N GLU A 112 -19.02 -10.22 -2.20
CA GLU A 112 -20.38 -9.99 -2.74
C GLU A 112 -20.71 -8.49 -2.88
N GLU A 113 -20.05 -7.65 -2.09
CA GLU A 113 -20.19 -6.20 -2.12
C GLU A 113 -19.45 -5.55 -3.30
N VAL A 114 -19.89 -4.34 -3.66
CA VAL A 114 -19.22 -3.54 -4.70
C VAL A 114 -17.87 -3.06 -4.17
N GLN A 115 -16.82 -3.33 -4.94
CA GLN A 115 -15.45 -2.95 -4.63
C GLN A 115 -14.98 -1.82 -5.55
N VAL A 116 -14.15 -0.94 -5.00
CA VAL A 116 -13.47 0.13 -5.74
C VAL A 116 -11.98 -0.17 -5.75
N ILE A 117 -11.40 -0.31 -6.94
CA ILE A 117 -9.97 -0.54 -7.13
C ILE A 117 -9.39 0.70 -7.82
N ASP A 118 -8.53 1.41 -7.11
CA ASP A 118 -7.82 2.58 -7.62
C ASP A 118 -6.38 2.20 -8.00
N ILE A 119 -6.01 2.49 -9.24
CA ILE A 119 -4.72 2.13 -9.82
C ILE A 119 -3.98 3.40 -10.22
N ASP A 120 -2.85 3.66 -9.56
CA ASP A 120 -1.92 4.72 -9.96
C ASP A 120 -1.11 4.30 -11.19
N LEU A 121 -1.16 5.12 -12.23
CA LEU A 121 -0.37 4.94 -13.45
C LEU A 121 0.74 5.99 -13.57
N SER A 122 0.76 7.01 -12.70
CA SER A 122 1.67 8.15 -12.82
C SER A 122 3.15 7.79 -12.70
N ASN A 123 3.47 6.73 -11.95
CA ASN A 123 4.84 6.24 -11.77
C ASN A 123 5.18 5.01 -12.64
N SER A 124 4.24 4.54 -13.47
CA SER A 124 4.46 3.37 -14.32
C SER A 124 5.34 3.73 -15.53
N ARG A 125 6.46 3.02 -15.68
CA ARG A 125 7.39 3.23 -16.82
C ARG A 125 6.81 2.86 -18.18
N PHE A 126 5.80 2.00 -18.18
CA PHE A 126 5.16 1.48 -19.39
C PHE A 126 3.86 2.21 -19.72
N TRP A 127 3.41 3.09 -18.83
CA TRP A 127 2.18 3.84 -19.04
C TRP A 127 2.43 5.00 -20.02
N THR A 128 1.65 5.01 -21.09
CA THR A 128 1.57 6.14 -22.00
C THR A 128 0.26 6.87 -21.77
N SER A 129 0.35 8.12 -21.34
CA SER A 129 -0.80 8.93 -20.95
C SER A 129 -1.84 9.21 -22.04
N HIS A 130 -1.53 8.87 -23.30
CA HIS A 130 -2.38 8.99 -24.47
C HIS A 130 -2.53 7.63 -25.20
N ALA A 131 -2.70 6.54 -24.45
CA ALA A 131 -2.93 5.22 -25.03
C ALA A 131 -4.11 5.27 -26.02
N THR A 132 -3.90 4.78 -27.25
CA THR A 132 -4.91 4.81 -28.32
C THR A 132 -5.96 3.70 -28.16
N GLU A 133 -5.60 2.66 -27.44
CA GLU A 133 -6.45 1.52 -27.12
C GLU A 133 -6.21 1.16 -25.66
N PHE A 134 -7.31 0.96 -24.93
CA PHE A 134 -7.31 0.66 -23.51
C PHE A 134 -8.39 -0.39 -23.21
N GLY A 135 -8.17 -1.22 -22.20
CA GLY A 135 -9.12 -2.26 -21.86
C GLY A 135 -8.83 -2.99 -20.57
N LEU A 136 -9.59 -4.05 -20.38
CA LEU A 136 -9.49 -4.99 -19.26
C LEU A 136 -9.33 -6.41 -19.83
N ALA A 137 -8.47 -7.19 -19.19
CA ALA A 137 -8.30 -8.61 -19.44
C ALA A 137 -8.65 -9.41 -18.18
N PHE A 138 -9.35 -10.52 -18.37
CA PHE A 138 -9.81 -11.40 -17.31
C PHE A 138 -9.38 -12.84 -17.59
N PRO A 139 -8.97 -13.59 -16.54
CA PRO A 139 -8.56 -14.98 -16.69
C PRO A 139 -9.77 -15.86 -16.97
N ARG A 140 -9.51 -17.08 -17.46
CA ARG A 140 -10.52 -18.13 -17.61
C ARG A 140 -11.29 -18.40 -16.31
N GLY A 141 -12.62 -18.55 -16.45
CA GLY A 141 -13.52 -18.88 -15.34
C GLY A 141 -14.00 -17.66 -14.55
N SER A 142 -13.69 -16.45 -15.01
CA SER A 142 -14.11 -15.22 -14.34
C SER A 142 -15.61 -15.00 -14.51
N ASN A 143 -16.27 -14.55 -13.44
CA ASN A 143 -17.63 -14.01 -13.47
C ASN A 143 -17.63 -12.70 -12.66
N VAL A 144 -17.68 -11.57 -13.36
CA VAL A 144 -17.53 -10.24 -12.78
C VAL A 144 -18.58 -9.32 -13.35
N ILE A 145 -19.17 -8.48 -12.50
CA ILE A 145 -20.01 -7.36 -12.93
C ILE A 145 -19.15 -6.10 -12.86
N LEU A 146 -18.82 -5.52 -14.01
CA LEU A 146 -18.17 -4.22 -14.14
C LEU A 146 -19.24 -3.13 -14.11
N LYS A 147 -19.17 -2.24 -13.12
CA LYS A 147 -20.15 -1.14 -12.96
C LYS A 147 -19.63 0.17 -13.53
N GLU A 148 -18.39 0.50 -13.22
CA GLU A 148 -17.82 1.81 -13.58
C GLU A 148 -16.32 1.70 -13.85
N LEU A 149 -15.87 2.45 -14.85
CA LEU A 149 -14.47 2.68 -15.14
C LEU A 149 -14.26 4.20 -15.21
N THR A 150 -13.46 4.73 -14.30
CA THR A 150 -13.19 6.16 -14.19
C THR A 150 -11.73 6.45 -14.47
N PHE A 151 -11.47 7.36 -15.40
CA PHE A 151 -10.14 7.86 -15.68
C PHE A 151 -9.93 9.22 -15.03
N TYR A 152 -8.84 9.37 -14.29
CA TYR A 152 -8.53 10.58 -13.54
C TYR A 152 -7.39 11.37 -14.19
N ASN A 153 -7.59 12.67 -14.34
CA ASN A 153 -6.55 13.64 -14.64
C ASN A 153 -6.60 14.81 -13.65
N TRP A 154 -5.49 15.06 -12.96
CA TRP A 154 -5.33 16.24 -12.12
C TRP A 154 -4.62 17.35 -12.89
N ASN A 155 -5.02 18.58 -12.61
CA ASN A 155 -4.33 19.73 -13.17
C ASN A 155 -3.06 20.06 -12.36
N SER A 156 -2.21 20.94 -12.89
CA SER A 156 -0.94 21.30 -12.27
C SER A 156 -1.07 21.86 -10.85
N PHE A 157 -2.13 22.61 -10.53
CA PHE A 157 -2.34 23.15 -9.19
C PHE A 157 -2.71 22.05 -8.20
N GLU A 158 -3.65 21.19 -8.56
CA GLU A 158 -4.02 20.01 -7.76
C GLU A 158 -2.81 19.11 -7.54
N LYS A 159 -2.00 18.89 -8.57
CA LYS A 159 -0.75 18.14 -8.46
C LYS A 159 0.19 18.76 -7.43
N LEU A 160 0.46 20.06 -7.52
CA LEU A 160 1.32 20.76 -6.56
C LEU A 160 0.76 20.68 -5.14
N TRP A 161 -0.56 20.80 -4.98
CA TRP A 161 -1.22 20.61 -3.70
C TRP A 161 -1.04 19.19 -3.18
N HIS A 162 -1.26 18.16 -4.00
CA HIS A 162 -1.02 16.77 -3.62
C HIS A 162 0.45 16.49 -3.34
N GLY A 163 1.38 17.13 -4.05
CA GLY A 163 2.81 17.09 -3.74
C GLY A 163 3.10 17.70 -2.36
N PHE A 164 2.54 18.88 -2.08
CA PHE A 164 2.67 19.51 -0.76
C PHE A 164 2.09 18.64 0.36
N VAL A 165 0.90 18.06 0.16
CA VAL A 165 0.30 17.17 1.17
C VAL A 165 1.10 15.88 1.30
N SER A 166 1.65 15.34 0.20
CA SER A 166 2.52 14.15 0.24
C SER A 166 3.79 14.40 1.05
N PHE A 167 4.38 15.61 0.96
CA PHE A 167 5.53 15.99 1.79
C PHE A 167 5.23 15.85 3.29
N TRP A 168 4.01 16.15 3.71
CA TRP A 168 3.52 16.01 5.09
C TRP A 168 2.81 14.69 5.37
N THR A 169 2.77 13.78 4.40
CA THR A 169 2.34 12.41 4.63
C THR A 169 3.54 11.68 5.21
N PHE A 170 3.39 11.22 6.45
CA PHE A 170 4.42 10.47 7.13
C PHE A 170 4.35 9.01 6.70
N ASP A 171 5.51 8.38 6.62
CA ASP A 171 5.61 6.98 6.28
C ASP A 171 4.80 6.14 7.27
N MET A 172 4.17 5.09 6.77
CA MET A 172 3.59 4.10 7.66
C MET A 172 4.75 3.34 8.29
N PHE A 173 4.75 3.28 9.62
CA PHE A 173 5.88 2.72 10.31
C PHE A 173 5.99 1.22 10.03
N THR A 174 7.02 0.82 9.30
CA THR A 174 7.29 -0.55 8.87
C THR A 174 8.67 -1.00 9.39
N SER A 175 8.99 -2.29 9.27
CA SER A 175 10.22 -2.87 9.85
C SER A 175 11.50 -2.15 9.42
N HIS A 176 11.54 -1.62 8.19
CA HIS A 176 12.71 -0.93 7.65
C HIS A 176 12.82 0.53 8.10
N SER A 177 11.72 1.17 8.52
CA SER A 177 11.73 2.57 9.00
C SER A 177 12.41 2.73 10.37
N ILE A 178 12.74 1.62 11.05
CA ILE A 178 13.55 1.59 12.29
C ILE A 178 15.01 2.02 12.03
N ASN A 179 15.58 1.59 10.89
CA ASN A 179 17.00 1.83 10.56
C ASN A 179 17.19 2.90 9.49
N PHE A 180 16.13 3.22 8.74
CA PHE A 180 16.22 4.14 7.62
C PHE A 180 14.96 5.01 7.53
N MET A 181 15.10 6.29 7.84
CA MET A 181 14.07 7.25 7.47
C MET A 181 14.28 7.60 6.00
N TRP A 182 13.40 7.10 5.15
CA TRP A 182 13.30 7.65 3.82
C TRP A 182 12.93 9.13 3.96
N GLY A 183 13.73 10.05 3.41
CA GLY A 183 13.31 11.44 3.33
C GLY A 183 11.94 11.57 2.64
N PRO A 184 11.30 12.75 2.67
CA PRO A 184 9.94 12.93 2.17
C PRO A 184 9.78 12.40 0.76
N TRP A 185 8.78 11.57 0.54
CA TRP A 185 8.38 11.16 -0.81
C TRP A 185 7.24 12.04 -1.29
N LEU A 186 7.26 12.33 -2.58
CA LEU A 186 6.26 13.18 -3.23
C LEU A 186 5.50 12.38 -4.25
N THR A 187 4.18 12.40 -4.12
CA THR A 187 3.26 11.97 -5.15
C THR A 187 2.38 13.16 -5.56
N PHE A 188 1.96 13.17 -6.82
CA PHE A 188 1.25 14.31 -7.41
C PHE A 188 -0.23 14.02 -7.62
N ASN A 189 -0.74 12.91 -7.09
CA ASN A 189 -2.15 12.57 -7.13
C ASN A 189 -2.57 11.85 -5.83
N PRO A 190 -3.85 11.93 -5.43
CA PRO A 190 -4.33 11.37 -4.17
C PRO A 190 -4.31 9.84 -4.13
N ILE A 191 -4.47 9.17 -5.28
CA ILE A 191 -4.47 7.70 -5.37
C ILE A 191 -3.08 7.16 -5.05
N ALA A 192 -2.05 7.69 -5.70
CA ALA A 192 -0.65 7.39 -5.42
C ALA A 192 -0.30 7.68 -3.97
N ARG A 193 -0.73 8.82 -3.42
CA ARG A 193 -0.49 9.19 -2.01
C ARG A 193 -1.09 8.17 -1.04
N ALA A 194 -2.29 7.67 -1.33
CA ALA A 194 -2.96 6.71 -0.44
C ALA A 194 -2.19 5.39 -0.31
N VAL A 195 -1.41 5.01 -1.33
CA VAL A 195 -0.66 3.75 -1.37
C VAL A 195 0.86 3.96 -1.38
N MET A 196 1.35 5.18 -1.19
CA MET A 196 2.76 5.55 -1.42
C MET A 196 3.74 4.76 -0.53
N HIS A 197 3.28 4.35 0.66
CA HIS A 197 4.04 3.63 1.67
C HIS A 197 3.71 2.13 1.76
N TYR A 198 2.96 1.59 0.79
CA TYR A 198 2.52 0.18 0.82
C TYR A 198 3.56 -0.79 0.25
N LYS A 199 4.61 -0.28 -0.42
CA LYS A 199 5.65 -1.08 -1.08
C LYS A 199 7.02 -0.48 -0.84
N ASP A 200 8.03 -1.35 -0.90
CA ASP A 200 9.44 -0.99 -0.82
C ASP A 200 10.15 -1.13 -2.17
N PRO A 201 10.84 -0.09 -2.67
CA PRO A 201 10.87 1.29 -2.13
C PRO A 201 9.52 2.00 -2.27
N PRO A 202 9.25 3.07 -1.46
CA PRO A 202 8.02 3.84 -1.55
C PRO A 202 7.73 4.33 -2.98
N ILE A 203 6.45 4.39 -3.32
CA ILE A 203 5.99 4.83 -4.65
C ILE A 203 6.01 6.36 -4.68
N GLY A 204 6.81 6.94 -5.58
CA GLY A 204 6.82 8.37 -5.85
C GLY A 204 8.21 8.89 -6.19
N HIS A 205 8.46 10.16 -5.87
CA HIS A 205 9.76 10.80 -6.09
C HIS A 205 10.38 11.28 -4.78
N TYR A 206 11.70 11.12 -4.63
CA TYR A 206 12.44 11.60 -3.48
C TYR A 206 12.39 13.14 -3.34
N GLY A 207 11.66 13.67 -2.37
CA GLY A 207 11.37 15.08 -2.19
C GLY A 207 12.59 16.01 -2.03
N GLY A 208 13.78 15.47 -1.76
CA GLY A 208 15.02 16.25 -1.80
C GLY A 208 15.29 16.91 -3.16
N TRP A 209 14.79 16.37 -4.28
CA TRP A 209 14.92 17.06 -5.58
C TRP A 209 14.22 18.43 -5.59
N VAL A 210 13.09 18.58 -4.90
CA VAL A 210 12.40 19.87 -4.78
C VAL A 210 13.26 20.85 -3.98
N TRP A 211 13.90 20.38 -2.91
CA TRP A 211 14.83 21.18 -2.12
C TRP A 211 15.98 21.70 -3.00
N TYR A 212 16.60 20.83 -3.81
CA TYR A 212 17.66 21.24 -4.73
C TYR A 212 17.18 22.24 -5.79
N ILE A 213 16.00 22.05 -6.38
CA ILE A 213 15.44 23.00 -7.37
C ILE A 213 15.17 24.36 -6.74
N LEU A 214 14.55 24.40 -5.56
CA LEU A 214 14.28 25.66 -4.85
C LEU A 214 15.58 26.36 -4.47
N LEU A 215 16.58 25.62 -3.98
CA LEU A 215 17.89 26.18 -3.65
C LEU A 215 18.59 26.74 -4.90
N CYS A 216 18.55 26.02 -6.02
CA CYS A 216 19.07 26.50 -7.31
C CYS A 216 18.35 27.76 -7.77
N ALA A 217 17.03 27.83 -7.66
CA ALA A 217 16.25 29.02 -8.01
C ALA A 217 16.64 30.24 -7.15
N VAL A 218 16.77 30.04 -5.83
CA VAL A 218 17.26 31.08 -4.90
C VAL A 218 18.69 31.49 -5.26
N GLY A 219 19.56 30.55 -5.57
CA GLY A 219 20.95 30.79 -6.01
C GLY A 219 21.02 31.63 -7.29
N LEU A 220 20.26 31.26 -8.33
CA LEU A 220 20.19 32.00 -9.59
C LEU A 220 19.64 33.41 -9.39
N TRP A 221 18.59 33.57 -8.56
CA TRP A 221 18.05 34.88 -8.21
C TRP A 221 19.08 35.73 -7.46
N CYS A 222 19.83 35.15 -6.52
CA CYS A 222 20.89 35.81 -5.80
C CYS A 222 22.05 36.23 -6.73
N LEU A 223 22.46 35.37 -7.68
CA LEU A 223 23.46 35.72 -8.68
C LEU A 223 23.01 36.88 -9.59
N TRP A 224 21.73 36.90 -9.97
CA TRP A 224 21.16 38.01 -10.71
C TRP A 224 21.17 39.31 -9.89
N LYS A 225 20.77 39.25 -8.60
CA LYS A 225 20.79 40.39 -7.69
C LYS A 225 22.21 40.85 -7.32
N TRP A 226 23.19 39.96 -7.28
CA TRP A 226 24.58 40.28 -6.99
C TRP A 226 25.11 41.33 -7.97
N LYS A 227 24.70 41.26 -9.24
CA LYS A 227 25.01 42.27 -10.26
C LYS A 227 24.51 43.67 -9.92
N HIS A 228 23.60 43.82 -8.95
CA HIS A 228 22.95 45.07 -8.57
C HIS A 228 23.16 45.41 -7.07
N GLY A 229 23.92 44.61 -6.32
CA GLY A 229 24.26 44.89 -4.92
C GLY A 229 24.78 43.67 -4.15
N ARG A 230 25.60 43.89 -3.11
CA ARG A 230 26.24 42.83 -2.29
C ARG A 230 25.31 42.12 -1.30
N ALA A 231 24.05 42.56 -1.18
CA ALA A 231 23.07 41.98 -0.26
C ALA A 231 22.58 40.58 -0.64
N ALA A 232 22.95 40.05 -1.82
CA ALA A 232 22.49 38.77 -2.33
C ALA A 232 22.95 37.55 -1.49
N LEU A 233 24.14 37.62 -0.87
CA LEU A 233 24.69 36.49 -0.13
C LEU A 233 23.90 36.17 1.16
N PRO A 234 23.55 37.15 2.02
CA PRO A 234 22.63 36.93 3.14
C PRO A 234 21.29 36.31 2.72
N PHE A 235 20.69 36.75 1.61
CA PHE A 235 19.41 36.20 1.14
C PHE A 235 19.52 34.72 0.74
N PHE A 236 20.62 34.30 0.12
CA PHE A 236 20.85 32.89 -0.19
C PHE A 236 20.90 32.05 1.08
N PHE A 237 21.68 32.46 2.08
CA PHE A 237 21.80 31.71 3.33
C PHE A 237 20.50 31.69 4.13
N ILE A 238 19.72 32.78 4.12
CA ILE A 238 18.37 32.79 4.73
C ILE A 238 17.44 31.81 4.01
N GLY A 239 17.48 31.76 2.66
CA GLY A 239 16.69 30.81 1.88
C GLY A 239 17.10 29.35 2.14
N PHE A 240 18.40 29.07 2.16
CA PHE A 240 18.95 27.77 2.53
C PHE A 240 18.50 27.36 3.94
N LEU A 241 18.68 28.24 4.93
CA LEU A 241 18.30 27.97 6.32
C LEU A 241 16.80 27.71 6.44
N GLY A 242 15.96 28.49 5.75
CA GLY A 242 14.51 28.30 5.75
C GLY A 242 14.08 26.94 5.17
N LEU A 243 14.66 26.54 4.03
CA LEU A 243 14.39 25.24 3.42
C LEU A 243 14.92 24.08 4.27
N TRP A 244 16.09 24.26 4.88
CA TRP A 244 16.67 23.27 5.80
C TRP A 244 15.79 23.09 7.04
N LEU A 245 15.39 24.17 7.71
CA LEU A 245 14.49 24.13 8.86
C LEU A 245 13.14 23.49 8.51
N LEU A 246 12.59 23.74 7.32
CA LEU A 246 11.35 23.10 6.87
C LEU A 246 11.51 21.58 6.72
N PHE A 247 12.64 21.13 6.17
CA PHE A 247 12.94 19.72 6.00
C PHE A 247 13.17 19.03 7.35
N ASP A 248 13.96 19.64 8.23
CA ASP A 248 14.22 19.15 9.58
C ASP A 248 12.93 19.11 10.42
N LEU A 249 12.06 20.13 10.31
CA LEU A 249 10.76 20.14 10.97
C LEU A 249 9.90 18.96 10.51
N ARG A 250 9.89 18.68 9.20
CA ARG A 250 9.14 17.54 8.64
C ARG A 250 9.70 16.22 9.15
N MET A 251 11.02 16.01 9.10
CA MET A 251 11.64 14.76 9.59
C MET A 251 11.43 14.58 11.10
N GLY A 252 11.55 15.67 11.88
CA GLY A 252 11.29 15.65 13.31
C GLY A 252 9.83 15.33 13.64
N ALA A 253 8.88 15.88 12.88
CA ALA A 253 7.46 15.58 13.05
C ALA A 253 7.12 14.12 12.73
N GLU A 254 7.74 13.54 11.69
CA GLU A 254 7.62 12.12 11.36
C GLU A 254 8.15 11.25 12.52
N MET A 255 9.34 11.54 13.03
CA MET A 255 9.89 10.83 14.20
C MET A 255 8.99 10.94 15.44
N LEU A 256 8.47 12.14 15.73
CA LEU A 256 7.53 12.34 16.84
C LEU A 256 6.22 11.59 16.64
N SER A 257 5.75 11.44 15.41
CA SER A 257 4.56 10.64 15.11
C SER A 257 4.78 9.16 15.46
N TYR A 258 6.00 8.65 15.24
CA TYR A 258 6.34 7.27 15.57
C TYR A 258 6.44 7.05 17.08
N VAL A 259 7.08 7.99 17.79
CA VAL A 259 7.15 7.95 19.27
C VAL A 259 5.75 8.01 19.86
N ARG A 260 4.88 8.88 19.32
CA ARG A 260 3.48 8.97 19.74
C ARG A 260 2.74 7.65 19.55
N ASN A 261 2.92 7.00 18.40
CA ASN A 261 2.26 5.71 18.13
C ASN A 261 2.76 4.62 19.07
N ASP A 262 4.08 4.50 19.31
CA ASP A 262 4.60 3.55 20.31
C ASP A 262 4.08 3.81 21.71
N TRP A 263 4.06 5.09 22.09
CA TRP A 263 3.56 5.46 23.40
C TRP A 263 2.09 5.04 23.57
N ARG A 264 1.27 5.20 22.53
CA ARG A 264 -0.13 4.80 22.54
C ARG A 264 -0.31 3.28 22.48
N ASP A 265 0.35 2.63 21.54
CA ASP A 265 0.06 1.24 21.13
C ASP A 265 0.81 0.20 21.97
N PHE A 266 1.86 0.62 22.69
CA PHE A 266 2.66 -0.26 23.55
C PHE A 266 2.71 0.20 25.01
N ILE A 267 3.04 1.47 25.27
CA ILE A 267 3.25 1.95 26.66
C ILE A 267 1.94 2.18 27.40
N LEU A 268 0.95 2.80 26.73
CA LEU A 268 -0.36 3.11 27.32
C LEU A 268 -1.40 2.01 27.09
N ALA A 269 -1.13 1.07 26.20
CA ALA A 269 -2.04 -0.05 25.94
C ALA A 269 -2.14 -0.96 27.18
N GLU A 270 -3.34 -1.47 27.42
CA GLU A 270 -3.59 -2.44 28.50
C GLU A 270 -2.90 -3.78 28.18
N ASP A 271 -2.69 -4.60 29.21
CA ASP A 271 -2.14 -5.96 29.03
C ASP A 271 -3.06 -6.78 28.11
N GLY A 272 -2.51 -7.39 27.07
CA GLY A 272 -3.24 -8.15 26.05
C GLY A 272 -3.55 -7.35 24.78
N GLU A 273 -3.41 -6.03 24.81
CA GLU A 273 -3.62 -5.13 23.68
C GLU A 273 -2.33 -4.44 23.19
N ARG A 274 -1.19 -4.68 23.85
CA ARG A 274 0.08 -4.06 23.47
C ARG A 274 0.52 -4.63 22.13
N SER A 275 0.85 -3.72 21.23
CA SER A 275 1.40 -4.08 19.94
C SER A 275 2.70 -3.34 19.68
N LEU A 276 3.69 -4.08 19.19
CA LEU A 276 4.93 -3.52 18.69
C LEU A 276 4.93 -3.49 17.16
N ARG A 277 5.55 -2.46 16.62
CA ARG A 277 5.47 -2.07 15.21
C ARG A 277 5.78 -3.18 14.20
N SER A 278 6.78 -4.01 14.48
CA SER A 278 7.19 -5.14 13.63
C SER A 278 6.86 -6.52 14.22
N HIS A 279 6.32 -6.53 15.43
CA HIS A 279 6.08 -7.77 16.17
C HIS A 279 4.60 -7.96 16.53
N LEU A 280 3.72 -7.04 16.12
CA LEU A 280 2.29 -7.07 16.44
C LEU A 280 2.08 -7.28 17.94
N THR A 281 1.10 -8.09 18.34
CA THR A 281 0.79 -8.45 19.73
C THR A 281 1.74 -9.48 20.34
N PHE A 282 2.86 -9.79 19.67
CA PHE A 282 3.82 -10.79 20.15
C PHE A 282 4.31 -10.55 21.58
N PRO A 283 4.63 -9.31 22.03
CA PRO A 283 5.11 -9.11 23.40
C PRO A 283 4.15 -9.63 24.46
N ASP A 284 2.85 -9.33 24.31
CA ASP A 284 1.82 -9.81 25.23
C ASP A 284 1.61 -11.31 25.10
N VAL A 285 1.63 -11.83 23.87
CA VAL A 285 1.58 -13.28 23.64
C VAL A 285 2.72 -14.00 24.36
N VAL A 286 3.93 -13.45 24.34
CA VAL A 286 5.06 -14.01 25.06
C VAL A 286 4.87 -13.88 26.56
N GLU A 287 4.55 -12.68 27.07
CA GLU A 287 4.36 -12.43 28.50
C GLU A 287 3.30 -13.36 29.11
N GLU A 288 2.16 -13.54 28.44
CA GLU A 288 1.10 -14.46 28.85
C GLU A 288 1.51 -15.94 28.72
N SER A 289 2.40 -16.27 27.78
CA SER A 289 2.81 -17.66 27.53
C SER A 289 3.92 -18.16 28.44
N LEU A 290 4.81 -17.28 28.90
CA LEU A 290 5.99 -17.66 29.68
C LEU A 290 5.67 -18.57 30.88
N PRO A 291 4.65 -18.29 31.73
CA PRO A 291 4.33 -19.13 32.89
C PRO A 291 3.98 -20.59 32.53
N TYR A 292 3.46 -20.82 31.32
CA TYR A 292 3.10 -22.15 30.82
C TYR A 292 4.28 -22.90 30.20
N LEU A 293 5.30 -22.16 29.74
CA LEU A 293 6.44 -22.71 29.02
C LEU A 293 7.66 -22.92 29.92
N GLU A 294 7.74 -22.23 31.08
CA GLU A 294 8.89 -22.26 32.00
C GLU A 294 9.29 -23.67 32.48
N ASN A 295 8.34 -24.60 32.60
CA ASN A 295 8.59 -25.95 33.09
C ASN A 295 8.78 -26.99 31.97
N GLU A 296 8.68 -26.59 30.71
CA GLU A 296 8.78 -27.50 29.57
C GLU A 296 10.20 -27.54 29.01
N PRO A 297 10.89 -28.69 28.97
CA PRO A 297 12.24 -28.76 28.42
C PRO A 297 12.28 -28.39 26.92
N TYR A 298 11.18 -28.63 26.22
CA TYR A 298 10.98 -28.22 24.84
C TYR A 298 9.48 -28.14 24.52
N TYR A 299 9.11 -27.19 23.67
CA TYR A 299 7.74 -26.93 23.27
C TYR A 299 7.68 -26.62 21.78
N ILE A 300 6.51 -26.77 21.16
CA ILE A 300 6.31 -26.43 19.76
C ILE A 300 6.07 -24.91 19.66
N PHE A 301 6.78 -24.22 18.76
CA PHE A 301 6.46 -22.83 18.43
C PHE A 301 6.06 -22.72 16.96
N LEU A 302 4.87 -22.19 16.71
CA LEU A 302 4.35 -21.93 15.37
C LEU A 302 4.14 -20.42 15.20
N GLY A 303 5.10 -19.76 14.56
CA GLY A 303 5.01 -18.34 14.19
C GLY A 303 4.42 -18.12 12.78
N PRO A 304 4.31 -16.85 12.35
CA PRO A 304 3.88 -16.49 11.01
C PRO A 304 4.76 -17.13 9.91
N PRO A 305 4.19 -17.62 8.80
CA PRO A 305 4.94 -18.30 7.75
C PRO A 305 6.07 -17.43 7.17
N GLY A 306 7.30 -17.95 7.16
CA GLY A 306 8.46 -17.26 6.62
C GLY A 306 9.14 -16.27 7.58
N GLU A 307 8.59 -16.05 8.78
CA GLU A 307 9.11 -15.09 9.75
C GLU A 307 9.90 -15.74 10.89
N THR A 308 11.17 -16.04 10.63
CA THR A 308 12.07 -16.71 11.59
C THR A 308 12.49 -15.85 12.80
N VAL A 309 12.17 -14.55 12.78
CA VAL A 309 12.51 -13.62 13.86
C VAL A 309 11.82 -13.99 15.16
N PHE A 310 10.54 -14.34 15.12
CA PHE A 310 9.76 -14.71 16.31
C PHE A 310 10.27 -15.98 16.97
N PHE A 311 10.62 -16.98 16.16
CA PHE A 311 11.24 -18.22 16.65
C PHE A 311 12.56 -17.92 17.38
N SER A 312 13.38 -17.04 16.81
CA SER A 312 14.67 -16.64 17.39
C SER A 312 14.50 -15.90 18.73
N ILE A 313 13.50 -15.02 18.82
CA ILE A 313 13.17 -14.30 20.06
C ILE A 313 12.66 -15.27 21.12
N MET A 314 11.71 -16.16 20.78
CA MET A 314 11.22 -17.18 21.69
C MET A 314 12.35 -18.04 22.26
N ARG A 315 13.27 -18.47 21.41
CA ARG A 315 14.43 -19.26 21.82
C ARG A 315 15.33 -18.52 22.80
N TYR A 316 15.46 -17.20 22.65
CA TYR A 316 16.23 -16.37 23.57
C TYR A 316 15.48 -16.18 24.90
N LEU A 317 14.19 -15.86 24.86
CA LEU A 317 13.39 -15.52 26.03
C LEU A 317 13.06 -16.73 26.92
N THR A 318 12.91 -17.92 26.32
CA THR A 318 12.55 -19.14 27.07
C THR A 318 13.76 -19.98 27.47
N TYR A 319 15.00 -19.56 27.14
CA TYR A 319 16.20 -20.32 27.49
C TYR A 319 16.25 -20.62 29.00
N PRO A 320 16.44 -21.88 29.43
CA PRO A 320 16.97 -23.02 28.67
C PRO A 320 15.97 -23.87 27.88
N ASN A 321 14.68 -23.55 27.93
CA ASN A 321 13.63 -24.29 27.24
C ASN A 321 13.73 -24.06 25.73
N LEU A 322 13.56 -25.13 24.95
CA LEU A 322 13.83 -25.10 23.51
C LEU A 322 12.54 -25.10 22.69
N PRO A 323 12.22 -24.00 21.96
CA PRO A 323 11.18 -24.05 20.94
C PRO A 323 11.61 -24.98 19.79
N ILE A 324 10.65 -25.73 19.27
CA ILE A 324 10.82 -26.66 18.15
C ILE A 324 9.84 -26.28 17.04
N GLU A 325 10.35 -26.06 15.83
CA GLU A 325 9.55 -25.74 14.64
C GLU A 325 9.41 -26.94 13.68
N SER A 326 10.28 -27.95 13.78
CA SER A 326 10.19 -29.16 12.97
C SER A 326 10.92 -30.36 13.58
N GLY A 327 10.62 -31.56 13.06
CA GLY A 327 11.35 -32.79 13.33
C GLY A 327 10.77 -33.69 14.42
N SER A 328 11.42 -34.83 14.66
CA SER A 328 10.88 -35.90 15.50
C SER A 328 10.67 -35.53 16.98
N ARG A 329 11.28 -34.43 17.44
CA ARG A 329 11.12 -33.93 18.82
C ARG A 329 9.76 -33.31 19.07
N MET A 330 9.04 -32.88 18.03
CA MET A 330 7.68 -32.32 18.16
C MET A 330 6.71 -33.29 18.83
N GLN A 331 6.84 -34.59 18.53
CA GLN A 331 5.98 -35.63 19.10
C GLN A 331 6.18 -35.80 20.61
N LYS A 332 7.28 -35.31 21.16
CA LYS A 332 7.58 -35.42 22.58
C LYS A 332 7.20 -34.17 23.38
N ALA A 333 6.86 -33.06 22.70
CA ALA A 333 6.55 -31.81 23.40
C ALA A 333 5.28 -32.02 24.23
N HIS A 334 5.01 -31.24 25.26
CA HIS A 334 3.67 -31.27 25.89
C HIS A 334 2.87 -30.00 25.61
N MET A 335 3.55 -28.96 25.13
CA MET A 335 2.97 -27.66 24.90
C MET A 335 3.25 -27.19 23.47
N ALA A 336 2.32 -26.44 22.89
CA ALA A 336 2.52 -25.64 21.70
C ALA A 336 2.11 -24.19 21.98
N LEU A 337 2.91 -23.25 21.49
CA LEU A 337 2.56 -21.85 21.37
C LEU A 337 2.35 -21.52 19.88
N ILE A 338 1.15 -21.07 19.56
CA ILE A 338 0.78 -20.55 18.25
C ILE A 338 0.78 -19.02 18.34
N PHE A 339 1.42 -18.37 17.37
CA PHE A 339 1.41 -16.93 17.24
C PHE A 339 1.21 -16.51 15.77
N GLY A 340 0.20 -15.67 15.53
CA GLY A 340 -0.03 -15.03 14.23
C GLY A 340 -0.22 -16.01 13.07
N ARG A 341 -0.74 -17.21 13.33
CA ARG A 341 -0.92 -18.27 12.33
C ARG A 341 -2.27 -18.94 12.51
N ASP A 342 -2.95 -19.20 11.40
CA ASP A 342 -4.13 -20.06 11.38
C ASP A 342 -3.70 -21.51 11.66
N ALA A 343 -3.88 -21.92 12.91
CA ALA A 343 -3.65 -23.27 13.37
C ALA A 343 -4.87 -23.73 14.15
N THR A 344 -5.37 -24.91 13.78
CA THR A 344 -6.57 -25.48 14.38
C THR A 344 -6.22 -26.76 15.10
N GLN A 345 -6.61 -26.80 16.37
CA GLN A 345 -6.59 -28.02 17.18
C GLN A 345 -7.99 -28.61 17.16
N LYS A 346 -8.17 -29.78 16.55
CA LYS A 346 -9.45 -30.49 16.62
C LYS A 346 -9.59 -31.14 17.99
N GLU A 347 -10.79 -31.09 18.56
CA GLU A 347 -11.18 -31.83 19.77
C GLU A 347 -10.96 -33.33 19.46
N HIS A 348 -9.89 -33.92 20.00
CA HIS A 348 -9.38 -35.28 19.71
C HIS A 348 -8.68 -35.52 18.36
N GLY A 349 -8.21 -34.47 17.68
CA GLY A 349 -7.48 -34.59 16.41
C GLY A 349 -6.07 -33.98 16.44
N PRO A 350 -5.31 -34.08 15.34
CA PRO A 350 -3.98 -33.49 15.26
C PRO A 350 -4.01 -31.96 15.36
N LEU A 351 -2.87 -31.38 15.73
CA LEU A 351 -2.61 -29.96 15.51
C LEU A 351 -2.31 -29.74 14.01
N LEU A 352 -3.17 -28.97 13.36
CA LEU A 352 -3.03 -28.58 11.96
C LEU A 352 -2.60 -27.12 11.87
N ALA A 353 -1.68 -26.82 10.95
CA ALA A 353 -1.33 -25.46 10.60
C ALA A 353 -1.53 -25.28 9.09
N GLY A 354 -2.67 -24.72 8.70
CA GLY A 354 -3.20 -24.84 7.33
C GLY A 354 -3.49 -26.30 6.97
N ALA A 355 -2.91 -26.79 5.87
CA ALA A 355 -3.07 -28.18 5.42
C ALA A 355 -2.04 -29.15 6.03
N GLU A 356 -1.05 -28.64 6.77
CA GLU A 356 0.05 -29.45 7.31
C GLU A 356 -0.29 -29.98 8.71
N THR A 357 -0.05 -31.27 8.92
CA THR A 357 -0.12 -31.87 10.27
C THR A 357 1.20 -31.61 10.99
N VAL A 358 1.17 -30.68 11.96
CA VAL A 358 2.34 -30.33 12.77
C VAL A 358 2.61 -31.42 13.81
N ARG A 359 1.55 -31.90 14.46
CA ARG A 359 1.65 -32.98 15.44
C ARG A 359 0.41 -33.85 15.40
N SER A 360 0.64 -35.16 15.50
CA SER A 360 -0.39 -36.17 15.68
C SER A 360 -0.64 -36.37 17.17
N GLY A 361 -1.90 -36.34 17.61
CA GLY A 361 -2.27 -36.52 19.02
C GLY A 361 -3.31 -35.48 19.45
N SER A 362 -4.09 -35.81 20.49
CA SER A 362 -5.08 -34.90 21.06
C SER A 362 -4.40 -33.81 21.87
N GLY A 363 -4.99 -32.62 21.84
CA GLY A 363 -4.61 -31.50 22.68
C GLY A 363 -5.80 -30.61 22.95
N SER A 364 -5.68 -29.80 24.00
CA SER A 364 -6.66 -28.81 24.41
C SER A 364 -6.04 -27.43 24.40
N VAL A 365 -6.79 -26.44 23.89
CA VAL A 365 -6.43 -25.03 24.04
C VAL A 365 -6.59 -24.68 25.51
N ILE A 366 -5.48 -24.40 26.19
CA ILE A 366 -5.51 -24.03 27.60
C ILE A 366 -5.72 -22.53 27.80
N LYS A 367 -5.33 -21.73 26.79
CA LYS A 367 -5.46 -20.29 26.79
C LYS A 367 -5.52 -19.79 25.36
N GLU A 368 -6.59 -19.08 25.04
CA GLU A 368 -6.69 -18.26 23.85
C GLU A 368 -6.26 -16.83 24.23
N ILE A 369 -5.30 -16.28 23.48
CA ILE A 369 -4.75 -14.94 23.73
C ILE A 369 -5.40 -13.96 22.75
N ASN A 370 -5.46 -14.33 21.48
CA ASN A 370 -6.22 -13.63 20.43
C ASN A 370 -6.60 -14.61 19.32
N GLU A 371 -7.32 -14.13 18.30
CA GLU A 371 -7.85 -14.95 17.18
C GLU A 371 -6.80 -15.85 16.50
N PHE A 372 -5.53 -15.42 16.48
CA PHE A 372 -4.45 -16.16 15.81
C PHE A 372 -3.34 -16.61 16.77
N SER A 373 -3.56 -16.54 18.08
CA SER A 373 -2.56 -16.88 19.09
C SER A 373 -3.16 -17.63 20.25
N SER A 374 -2.62 -18.81 20.52
CA SER A 374 -3.11 -19.69 21.58
C SER A 374 -2.02 -20.60 22.11
N ILE A 375 -2.25 -21.09 23.32
CA ILE A 375 -1.42 -22.09 23.97
C ILE A 375 -2.19 -23.39 24.03
N ILE A 376 -1.58 -24.46 23.53
CA ILE A 376 -2.16 -25.80 23.50
C ILE A 376 -1.36 -26.70 24.41
N ARG A 377 -2.05 -27.51 25.20
CA ARG A 377 -1.47 -28.64 25.92
C ARG A 377 -1.89 -29.94 25.25
N PHE A 378 -0.92 -30.79 24.94
CA PHE A 378 -1.17 -32.13 24.41
C PHE A 378 -1.38 -33.12 25.55
N GLU A 379 -2.27 -34.09 25.31
CA GLU A 379 -2.44 -35.25 26.18
C GLU A 379 -1.34 -36.27 25.87
N GLU A 380 -0.89 -37.01 26.90
CA GLU A 380 0.13 -38.06 26.76
C GLU A 380 -0.34 -39.26 25.94
#